data_AF-X0RXJ6-F1
#
_entry.id   AF-X0RXJ6-F1
#
_cell.length_a   1.000
_cell.length_b   1.000
_cell.length_c   1.000
_cell.angle_alpha   90.00
_cell.angle_beta   90.00
_cell.angle_gamma   90.00
#
_symmetry.space_group_name_H-M   'P 1'
#
loop_
_entity.id
_entity.type
_entity.pdbx_description
1 polymer ?
#
loop_
_entity_poly.entity_id
_entity_poly.type
_entity_poly.pdbx_seq_one_letter_code
_entity_poly.pdbx_strand_id
1 'polypeptide(L)'
;MPELSIPTVTCVESIGNYGRFLAEPLEPGLGVTLGNTLRRVLLSSLLGAAVTWVKIEGIQHEFSPIPYVKEDAIEFLLNIRQLRLCPLSHQPGQLLLEAEGEGKVCAGDIKPSAHFRVANPELYLKGEFRP
;
A
#
# COMPACT_ATOMS: atom_id res chain seq x y z
N MET A 1 25.30 31.41 -27.97
CA MET A 1 24.77 30.15 -27.41
C MET A 1 23.73 30.55 -26.39
N PRO A 2 22.47 30.06 -26.44
CA PRO A 2 21.51 30.40 -25.40
C PRO A 2 22.02 29.88 -24.06
N GLU A 3 21.93 30.70 -23.01
CA GLU A 3 22.29 30.29 -21.65
C GLU A 3 21.42 29.10 -21.25
N LEU A 4 22.06 27.97 -20.90
CA LEU A 4 21.34 26.87 -20.26
C LEU A 4 20.91 27.34 -18.88
N SER A 5 19.63 27.67 -18.73
CA SER A 5 19.03 27.89 -17.42
C SER A 5 18.94 26.56 -16.69
N ILE A 6 19.60 26.48 -15.53
CA ILE A 6 19.61 25.26 -14.70
C ILE A 6 18.23 25.17 -14.03
N PRO A 7 17.45 24.10 -14.28
CA PRO A 7 16.13 23.96 -13.67
C PRO A 7 16.26 23.78 -12.16
N THR A 8 15.49 24.54 -11.40
CA THR A 8 15.40 24.41 -9.94
C THR A 8 14.12 23.67 -9.58
N VAL A 9 14.22 22.74 -8.62
CA VAL A 9 13.05 22.02 -8.09
C VAL A 9 12.75 22.55 -6.69
N THR A 10 11.57 23.11 -6.50
CA THR A 10 11.08 23.61 -5.21
C THR A 10 9.90 22.78 -4.73
N CYS A 11 9.90 22.40 -3.46
CA CYS A 11 8.74 21.81 -2.80
C CYS A 11 7.75 22.92 -2.47
N VAL A 12 6.58 22.88 -3.10
CA VAL A 12 5.53 23.89 -2.89
C VAL A 12 4.61 23.47 -1.75
N GLU A 13 4.42 22.17 -1.56
CA GLU A 13 3.52 21.63 -0.54
C GLU A 13 3.96 20.23 -0.17
N SER A 14 3.93 19.91 1.12
CA SER A 14 4.12 18.55 1.63
C SER A 14 3.17 18.35 2.81
N ILE A 15 2.14 17.54 2.60
CA ILE A 15 1.10 17.26 3.58
C ILE A 15 0.96 15.74 3.69
N GLY A 16 1.44 15.17 4.81
CA GLY A 16 1.37 13.73 5.06
C GLY A 16 1.98 12.92 3.91
N ASN A 17 1.13 12.19 3.18
CA ASN A 17 1.53 11.32 2.07
C ASN A 17 1.47 12.02 0.69
N TYR A 18 1.22 13.33 0.64
CA TYR A 18 1.14 14.12 -0.58
C TYR A 18 2.28 15.13 -0.65
N GLY A 19 2.90 15.25 -1.83
CA GLY A 19 3.91 16.26 -2.11
C GLY A 19 3.70 16.90 -3.48
N ARG A 20 3.77 18.23 -3.53
CA ARG A 20 3.71 19.02 -4.76
C ARG A 20 5.03 19.71 -5.01
N PHE A 21 5.61 19.46 -6.18
CA PHE A 21 6.90 19.99 -6.59
C PHE A 21 6.73 20.85 -7.84
N LEU A 22 7.41 22.00 -7.87
CA LEU A 22 7.51 22.89 -9.01
C LEU A 22 8.93 22.85 -9.53
N ALA A 23 9.08 22.62 -10.84
CA ALA A 23 10.37 22.60 -11.52
C ALA A 23 10.40 23.68 -12.61
N GLU A 24 11.24 24.69 -12.45
CA GLU A 24 11.37 25.81 -13.38
C GLU A 24 12.78 26.42 -13.36
N PRO A 25 13.24 27.08 -14.44
CA PRO A 25 12.63 27.09 -15.78
C PRO A 25 12.93 25.79 -16.55
N LEU A 26 12.03 25.40 -17.45
CA LEU A 26 12.21 24.26 -18.35
C LEU A 26 12.05 24.73 -19.80
N GLU A 27 12.84 24.15 -20.71
CA GLU A 27 12.67 24.39 -22.14
C GLU A 27 11.28 23.94 -22.61
N PRO A 28 10.68 24.64 -23.59
CA PRO A 28 9.41 24.23 -24.18
C PRO A 28 9.43 22.76 -24.62
N GLY A 29 8.43 21.99 -24.18
CA GLY A 29 8.33 20.56 -24.46
C GLY A 29 9.05 19.64 -23.46
N LEU A 30 10.09 20.12 -22.77
CA LEU A 30 10.83 19.32 -21.78
C LEU A 30 9.95 18.92 -20.59
N GLY A 31 9.01 19.78 -20.18
CA GLY A 31 8.09 19.49 -19.08
C GLY A 31 7.24 18.24 -19.30
N VAL A 32 6.79 17.97 -20.53
CA VAL A 32 6.02 16.76 -20.86
C VAL A 32 6.90 15.51 -20.78
N THR A 33 8.12 15.59 -21.33
CA THR A 33 9.10 14.50 -21.30
C THR A 33 9.50 14.13 -19.87
N LEU A 34 9.81 15.13 -19.04
CA LEU A 34 10.18 14.95 -17.64
C LEU A 34 8.99 14.43 -16.82
N GLY A 35 7.81 15.06 -16.96
CA GLY A 35 6.61 14.68 -16.22
C GLY A 35 6.15 13.25 -16.51
N ASN A 36 6.13 12.84 -17.78
CA ASN A 36 5.74 11.48 -18.14
C ASN A 36 6.77 10.44 -17.65
N THR A 37 8.06 10.75 -17.79
CA THR A 37 9.13 9.87 -17.29
C THR A 37 9.06 9.71 -15.77
N LEU A 38 8.94 10.82 -15.03
CA LEU A 38 8.83 10.80 -13.57
C LEU A 38 7.58 10.05 -13.11
N ARG A 39 6.43 10.28 -13.77
CA ARG A 39 5.19 9.54 -13.47
C ARG A 39 5.40 8.03 -13.61
N ARG A 40 6.04 7.58 -14.69
CA ARG A 40 6.32 6.16 -14.91
C ARG A 40 7.24 5.61 -13.83
N VAL A 41 8.37 6.27 -13.57
CA VAL A 41 9.34 5.85 -12.55
C VAL A 41 8.69 5.73 -11.17
N LEU A 42 7.90 6.72 -10.77
CA LEU A 42 7.20 6.72 -9.48
C LEU A 42 6.15 5.61 -9.37
N LEU A 43 5.48 5.23 -10.47
CA LEU A 43 4.46 4.18 -10.45
C LEU A 43 5.01 2.76 -10.62
N SER A 44 6.14 2.57 -11.30
CA SER A 44 6.62 1.24 -11.68
C SER A 44 7.94 0.81 -11.06
N SER A 45 8.76 1.74 -10.58
CA SER A 45 10.17 1.46 -10.23
C SER A 45 10.47 1.66 -8.75
N LEU A 46 9.47 2.03 -7.94
CA LEU A 46 9.62 2.10 -6.49
C LEU A 46 9.56 0.70 -5.90
N LEU A 47 10.54 0.39 -5.05
CA LEU A 47 10.57 -0.84 -4.27
C LEU A 47 9.41 -0.82 -3.27
N GLY A 48 8.60 -1.86 -3.28
CA GLY A 48 7.47 -2.03 -2.37
C GLY A 48 7.21 -3.49 -2.10
N ALA A 49 6.34 -3.75 -1.12
CA ALA A 49 5.82 -5.08 -0.84
C ALA A 49 4.30 -5.06 -0.93
N ALA A 50 3.73 -6.13 -1.48
CA ALA A 50 2.29 -6.33 -1.58
C ALA A 50 1.96 -7.78 -1.29
N VAL A 51 0.74 -8.02 -0.81
CA VAL A 51 0.24 -9.38 -0.57
C VAL A 51 -0.02 -10.06 -1.91
N THR A 52 0.59 -11.22 -2.13
CA THR A 52 0.47 -11.98 -3.38
C THR A 52 -0.63 -13.04 -3.33
N TRP A 53 -0.83 -13.66 -2.17
CA TRP A 53 -1.89 -14.63 -1.90
C TRP A 53 -2.29 -14.59 -0.43
N VAL A 54 -3.49 -15.08 -0.13
CA VAL A 54 -4.02 -15.21 1.23
C VAL A 54 -4.59 -16.61 1.38
N LYS A 55 -4.32 -17.27 2.50
CA LYS A 55 -4.97 -18.52 2.88
C LYS A 55 -5.79 -18.28 4.14
N ILE A 56 -7.07 -18.59 4.07
CA ILE A 56 -8.00 -18.47 5.18
C ILE A 56 -8.42 -19.89 5.57
N GLU A 57 -8.24 -20.24 6.84
CA GLU A 57 -8.62 -21.58 7.31
C GLU A 57 -10.14 -21.76 7.29
N GLY A 58 -10.59 -22.95 6.89
CA GLY A 58 -12.01 -23.27 6.81
C GLY A 58 -12.74 -22.75 5.55
N ILE A 59 -12.07 -21.98 4.68
CA ILE A 59 -12.66 -21.45 3.45
C ILE A 59 -12.18 -22.24 2.23
N GLN A 60 -13.13 -22.74 1.44
CA GLN A 60 -12.83 -23.52 0.24
C GLN A 60 -12.77 -22.64 -1.02
N HIS A 61 -13.54 -21.55 -1.07
CA HIS A 61 -13.59 -20.65 -2.21
C HIS A 61 -13.80 -19.20 -1.78
N GLU A 62 -13.40 -18.27 -2.63
CA GLU A 62 -13.47 -16.81 -2.39
C GLU A 62 -14.88 -16.27 -2.15
N PHE A 63 -15.93 -16.98 -2.60
CA PHE A 63 -17.33 -16.60 -2.36
C PHE A 63 -17.92 -17.16 -1.05
N SER A 64 -17.15 -17.90 -0.25
CA SER A 64 -17.68 -18.46 0.99
C SER A 64 -17.78 -17.36 2.06
N PRO A 65 -18.82 -17.38 2.91
CA PRO A 65 -18.83 -16.56 4.10
C PRO A 65 -17.72 -17.00 5.05
N ILE A 66 -17.07 -16.05 5.72
CA ILE A 66 -16.13 -16.35 6.80
C ILE A 66 -16.93 -16.57 8.08
N PRO A 67 -16.84 -17.73 8.74
CA PRO A 67 -17.58 -17.98 9.97
C PRO A 67 -17.29 -16.91 11.03
N TYR A 68 -18.33 -16.40 11.69
CA TYR A 68 -18.24 -15.43 12.80
C TYR A 68 -17.66 -14.06 12.42
N VAL A 69 -17.68 -13.71 11.14
CA VAL A 69 -17.17 -12.44 10.60
C VAL A 69 -18.25 -11.80 9.74
N LYS A 70 -18.32 -10.46 9.77
CA LYS A 70 -19.37 -9.71 9.06
C LYS A 70 -19.11 -9.66 7.56
N GLU A 71 -17.84 -9.51 7.21
CA GLU A 71 -17.38 -9.48 5.84
C GLU A 71 -17.37 -10.89 5.22
N ASP A 72 -17.72 -10.98 3.94
CA ASP A 72 -17.45 -12.17 3.15
C ASP A 72 -15.95 -12.27 2.79
N ALA A 73 -15.54 -13.41 2.22
CA ALA A 73 -14.15 -13.59 1.84
C ALA A 73 -13.66 -12.61 0.76
N ILE A 74 -14.55 -12.09 -0.11
CA ILE A 74 -14.18 -11.09 -1.12
C ILE A 74 -13.92 -9.74 -0.47
N GLU A 75 -14.82 -9.28 0.38
CA GLU A 75 -14.69 -8.03 1.14
C GLU A 75 -13.42 -8.06 1.98
N PHE A 76 -13.14 -9.19 2.65
CA PHE A 76 -11.89 -9.38 3.37
C PHE A 76 -10.67 -9.28 2.45
N LEU A 77 -10.68 -9.94 1.29
CA LEU A 77 -9.60 -9.84 0.30
C LEU A 77 -9.40 -8.41 -0.22
N LEU A 78 -10.49 -7.65 -0.41
CA LEU A 78 -10.43 -6.24 -0.82
C LEU A 78 -9.83 -5.36 0.28
N ASN A 79 -10.13 -5.64 1.55
CA ASN A 79 -9.49 -4.95 2.68
C ASN A 79 -8.00 -5.28 2.75
N ILE A 80 -7.61 -6.54 2.57
CA ILE A 80 -6.20 -6.96 2.54
C ILE A 80 -5.44 -6.31 1.39
N ARG A 81 -6.05 -6.08 0.23
CA ARG A 81 -5.40 -5.34 -0.87
C ARG A 81 -5.02 -3.90 -0.52
N GLN A 82 -5.66 -3.31 0.48
CA GLN A 82 -5.33 -1.96 0.96
C GLN A 82 -4.19 -1.96 2.00
N LEU A 83 -3.69 -3.13 2.40
CA LEU A 83 -2.57 -3.29 3.31
C LEU A 83 -1.29 -2.72 2.69
N ARG A 84 -0.62 -1.83 3.42
CA ARG A 84 0.66 -1.23 3.01
C ARG A 84 1.78 -1.87 3.78
N LEU A 85 2.67 -2.55 3.05
CA LEU A 85 3.83 -3.22 3.62
C LEU A 85 5.11 -2.50 3.24
N CYS A 86 5.95 -2.22 4.24
CA CYS A 86 7.33 -1.82 4.05
C CYS A 86 8.21 -3.07 4.10
N PRO A 87 8.89 -3.45 2.99
CA PRO A 87 9.88 -4.52 3.03
C PRO A 87 11.08 -4.10 3.87
N LEU A 88 11.48 -4.94 4.82
CA LEU A 88 12.73 -4.82 5.58
C LEU A 88 13.85 -5.65 4.93
N SER A 89 13.46 -6.63 4.11
CA SER A 89 14.36 -7.49 3.34
C SER A 89 13.81 -7.70 1.92
N HIS A 90 14.67 -8.11 0.98
CA HIS A 90 14.26 -8.46 -0.39
C HIS A 90 13.78 -9.92 -0.55
N GLN A 91 13.44 -10.58 0.56
CA GLN A 91 12.99 -11.97 0.54
C GLN A 91 11.47 -12.06 0.65
N PRO A 92 10.83 -13.05 -0.01
CA PRO A 92 9.45 -13.38 0.26
C PRO A 92 9.33 -13.88 1.70
N GLY A 93 8.19 -13.60 2.33
CA GLY A 93 7.88 -14.06 3.67
C GLY A 93 6.39 -14.15 3.87
N GLN A 94 5.99 -14.69 5.02
CA GLN A 94 4.60 -14.86 5.39
C GLN A 94 4.25 -13.93 6.56
N LEU A 95 3.00 -13.49 6.56
CA LEU A 95 2.38 -12.74 7.64
C LEU A 95 1.26 -13.61 8.20
N LEU A 96 1.16 -13.66 9.53
CA LEU A 96 0.17 -14.47 10.22
C LEU A 96 -0.77 -13.56 11.00
N LEU A 97 -2.07 -13.71 10.76
CA LEU A 97 -3.12 -13.02 11.49
C LEU A 97 -3.92 -14.06 12.27
N GLU A 98 -3.84 -14.00 13.59
CA GLU A 98 -4.65 -14.80 14.49
C GLU A 98 -5.47 -13.83 15.34
N ALA A 99 -6.78 -13.96 15.30
CA ALA A 99 -7.69 -13.12 16.06
C ALA A 99 -8.71 -14.02 16.74
N GLU A 100 -8.72 -13.99 18.07
CA GLU A 100 -9.65 -14.73 18.92
C GLU A 100 -10.49 -13.73 19.75
N GLY A 101 -11.76 -14.04 19.95
CA GLY A 101 -12.68 -13.21 20.73
C GLY A 101 -13.45 -12.16 19.93
N GLU A 102 -14.28 -11.42 20.66
CA GLU A 102 -15.14 -10.35 20.14
C GLU A 102 -14.29 -9.09 19.86
N GLY A 103 -14.46 -8.47 18.69
CA GLY A 103 -13.73 -7.25 18.35
C GLY A 103 -13.44 -6.99 16.87
N LYS A 104 -13.14 -5.72 16.61
CA LYS A 104 -12.62 -5.24 15.31
C LYS A 104 -11.17 -5.70 15.16
N VAL A 105 -10.84 -6.31 14.01
CA VAL A 105 -9.46 -6.67 13.67
C VAL A 105 -8.89 -5.67 12.68
N CYS A 106 -7.72 -5.15 13.02
CA CYS A 106 -6.97 -4.20 12.23
C CYS A 106 -5.67 -4.81 11.72
N ALA A 107 -5.02 -4.16 10.76
CA ALA A 107 -3.73 -4.58 10.23
C ALA A 107 -2.61 -4.58 11.29
N GLY A 108 -2.76 -3.81 12.37
CA GLY A 108 -1.87 -3.84 13.53
C GLY A 108 -1.88 -5.16 14.30
N ASP A 109 -2.94 -5.97 14.17
CA ASP A 109 -3.07 -7.27 14.85
C ASP A 109 -2.32 -8.40 14.12
N ILE A 110 -1.78 -8.11 12.92
CA ILE A 110 -0.92 -9.04 12.19
C ILE A 110 0.37 -9.24 12.99
N LYS A 111 0.74 -10.51 13.21
CA LYS A 111 1.95 -10.86 13.95
C LYS A 111 3.18 -10.22 13.29
N PRO A 112 4.11 -9.67 14.08
CA PRO A 112 5.31 -9.04 13.57
C PRO A 112 6.16 -10.04 12.77
N SER A 113 6.67 -9.61 11.62
CA SER A 113 7.53 -10.40 10.74
C SER A 113 8.91 -9.76 10.65
N ALA A 114 9.95 -10.59 10.52
CA ALA A 114 11.31 -10.09 10.30
C ALA A 114 11.50 -9.46 8.90
N HIS A 115 10.63 -9.79 7.95
CA HIS A 115 10.77 -9.41 6.55
C HIS A 115 9.96 -8.18 6.17
N PHE A 116 8.88 -7.87 6.90
CA PHE A 116 7.93 -6.82 6.56
C PHE A 116 7.45 -6.06 7.78
N ARG A 117 7.23 -4.76 7.62
CA ARG A 117 6.58 -3.89 8.60
C ARG A 117 5.26 -3.38 8.02
N VAL A 118 4.18 -3.47 8.80
CA VAL A 118 2.87 -2.88 8.45
C VAL A 118 2.98 -1.35 8.59
N ALA A 119 2.67 -0.63 7.50
CA ALA A 119 2.78 0.83 7.45
C ALA A 119 1.48 1.56 7.82
N ASN A 120 0.34 0.86 7.76
CA ASN A 120 -0.99 1.37 8.10
C ASN A 120 -1.69 0.44 9.12
N PRO A 121 -1.22 0.38 10.38
CA PRO A 121 -1.76 -0.52 11.40
C PRO A 121 -3.25 -0.28 11.72
N GLU A 122 -3.76 0.93 11.44
CA GLU A 122 -5.15 1.34 11.63
C GLU A 122 -6.13 0.76 10.59
N LEU A 123 -5.61 0.14 9.52
CA LEU A 123 -6.43 -0.42 8.45
C LEU A 123 -7.37 -1.49 9.01
N TYR A 124 -8.66 -1.30 8.78
CA TYR A 124 -9.67 -2.30 9.10
C TYR A 124 -9.57 -3.50 8.18
N LEU A 125 -9.52 -4.70 8.76
CA LEU A 125 -9.51 -5.95 8.00
C LEU A 125 -10.85 -6.65 8.10
N LYS A 126 -11.36 -6.82 9.33
CA LYS A 126 -12.67 -7.43 9.57
C LYS A 126 -13.32 -6.91 10.84
N GLY A 127 -14.64 -7.06 10.88
CA GLY A 127 -15.47 -6.82 12.04
C GLY A 127 -16.19 -8.09 12.47
N GLU A 128 -16.75 -8.03 13.65
CA GLU A 128 -17.57 -9.11 14.18
C GLU A 128 -18.94 -9.11 13.51
N PHE A 129 -19.43 -10.31 13.18
CA PHE A 129 -20.84 -10.55 12.92
C PHE A 129 -21.49 -11.17 14.15
N ARG A 130 -22.46 -10.49 14.72
CA ARG A 130 -23.37 -11.08 15.69
C ARG A 130 -24.60 -11.58 14.91
N PRO A 131 -24.99 -12.87 15.00
CA PRO A 131 -26.23 -13.36 14.41
C PRO A 131 -27.46 -12.70 15.03
#